data_AF-A0AAU8JPY4-F1
#
_entry.id   AF-A0AAU8JPY4-F1
#
_cell.length_a   1.000
_cell.length_b   1.000
_cell.length_c   1.000
_cell.angle_alpha   90.00
_cell.angle_beta   90.00
_cell.angle_gamma   90.00
#
_symmetry.space_group_name_H-M   'P 1'
#
loop_
_entity.id
_entity.type
_entity.pdbx_description
1 polymer ?
#
loop_
_entity_poly.entity_id
_entity_poly.type
_entity_poly.pdbx_seq_one_letter_code
_entity_poly.pdbx_strand_id
1 'polypeptide(L)' 'METVLNLLLLRFALVAAGLVVLALVVFAVALTLRRRGRLDDLRRYADPVVRAGLRAVVRRVEGGRTASPRRPGGLR' A
#
# COMPACT_ATOMS: atom_id res chain seq x y z
N MET A 1 12.36 11.70 -34.49
CA MET A 1 11.11 11.03 -34.10
C MET A 1 11.35 9.69 -33.40
N GLU A 2 12.39 8.91 -33.75
CA GLU A 2 12.74 7.62 -33.08
C GLU A 2 13.21 7.72 -31.62
N THR A 3 13.96 8.76 -31.25
CA THR A 3 14.53 8.89 -29.89
C THR A 3 13.45 8.99 -28.81
N VAL A 4 12.35 9.68 -29.12
CA VAL A 4 11.23 9.87 -28.18
C VAL A 4 10.50 8.56 -27.95
N LEU A 5 10.24 7.79 -29.01
CA LEU A 5 9.60 6.48 -28.93
C LEU A 5 10.47 5.51 -28.09
N ASN A 6 11.79 5.51 -28.31
CA ASN A 6 12.70 4.65 -27.58
C ASN A 6 12.84 5.06 -26.11
N LEU A 7 12.82 6.36 -25.80
CA LEU A 7 12.79 6.86 -24.42
C LEU A 7 11.51 6.49 -23.67
N LEU A 8 10.36 6.48 -24.37
CA LEU A 8 9.07 6.06 -23.82
C LEU A 8 9.06 4.55 -23.53
N LEU A 9 9.55 3.73 -24.47
CA LEU A 9 9.68 2.28 -24.32
C LEU A 9 10.68 1.90 -23.23
N LEU A 10 11.84 2.56 -23.20
CA LEU A 10 12.88 2.30 -22.21
C LEU A 10 12.40 2.66 -20.80
N ARG A 11 11.67 3.77 -20.63
CA ARG A 11 11.05 4.11 -19.33
C ARG A 11 10.02 3.06 -18.92
N PHE A 12 9.16 2.62 -19.82
CA PHE A 12 8.15 1.60 -19.51
C PHE A 12 8.80 0.27 -19.13
N ALA A 13 9.82 -0.15 -19.90
CA ALA A 13 10.61 -1.33 -19.60
C ALA A 13 11.33 -1.21 -18.25
N LEU A 14 11.89 -0.03 -17.93
CA LEU A 14 12.56 0.21 -16.65
C LEU A 14 11.59 0.14 -15.47
N VAL A 15 10.40 0.74 -15.61
CA VAL A 15 9.34 0.71 -14.58
C VAL A 15 8.81 -0.71 -14.42
N ALA A 16 8.54 -1.41 -15.51
CA ALA A 16 8.07 -2.79 -15.50
C ALA A 16 9.13 -3.73 -14.88
N ALA A 17 10.39 -3.62 -15.28
CA ALA A 17 11.49 -4.39 -14.70
C ALA A 17 11.63 -4.10 -13.19
N GLY A 18 11.56 -2.83 -12.79
CA GLY A 18 11.57 -2.44 -11.39
C GLY A 18 10.41 -3.05 -10.60
N LEU A 19 9.19 -3.04 -11.15
CA LEU A 19 8.01 -3.66 -10.54
C LEU A 19 8.16 -5.18 -10.42
N VAL A 20 8.67 -5.85 -11.44
CA VAL A 20 8.92 -7.30 -11.40
C VAL A 20 9.95 -7.64 -10.34
N VAL A 21 11.08 -6.91 -10.28
CA VAL A 21 12.10 -7.11 -9.24
C VAL A 21 11.51 -6.87 -7.85
N LEU A 22 10.73 -5.81 -7.67
CA LEU A 22 10.07 -5.51 -6.40
C LEU A 22 9.12 -6.65 -5.99
N ALA A 23 8.30 -7.15 -6.91
CA ALA A 23 7.40 -8.26 -6.68
C ALA A 23 8.16 -9.54 -6.31
N LEU A 24 9.27 -9.85 -7.00
CA LEU A 24 10.12 -11.00 -6.70
C LEU A 24 10.78 -10.87 -5.32
N VAL A 25 11.24 -9.68 -4.93
CA VAL A 25 11.80 -9.45 -3.60
C VAL A 25 10.74 -9.68 -2.52
N VAL A 26 9.54 -9.09 -2.67
CA VAL A 26 8.43 -9.30 -1.72
C VAL A 26 8.06 -10.78 -1.66
N PHE A 27 7.98 -11.45 -2.82
CA PHE A 27 7.63 -12.86 -2.89
C PHE A 27 8.71 -13.75 -2.26
N ALA A 28 9.99 -13.45 -2.48
CA ALA A 28 11.11 -14.15 -1.85
C ALA A 28 11.09 -13.96 -0.33
N VAL A 29 10.82 -12.76 0.17
CA VAL A 29 10.62 -12.50 1.60
C VAL A 29 9.43 -13.30 2.13
N ALA A 30 8.27 -13.25 1.45
CA ALA A 30 7.10 -14.02 1.83
C ALA A 30 7.35 -15.54 1.84
N LEU A 31 8.08 -16.06 0.85
CA LEU A 31 8.44 -17.48 0.76
C LEU A 31 9.44 -17.89 1.83
N THR A 32 10.47 -17.09 2.11
CA THR A 32 11.47 -17.40 3.14
C THR A 32 10.84 -17.39 4.53
N LEU A 33 9.91 -16.46 4.78
CA LEU A 33 9.04 -16.43 5.96
C LEU A 33 8.15 -17.66 6.05
N ARG A 34 7.44 -17.99 4.96
CA ARG A 34 6.52 -19.12 4.90
C ARG A 34 7.25 -20.44 5.08
N ARG A 35 8.46 -20.57 4.53
CA ARG A 35 9.30 -21.78 4.67
C ARG A 35 9.91 -21.94 6.07
N ARG A 36 10.20 -20.85 6.79
CA ARG A 36 10.78 -20.93 8.15
C ARG A 36 9.76 -20.98 9.28
N GLY A 37 8.45 -20.97 8.99
CA GLY A 37 7.40 -20.98 10.03
C GLY A 37 7.39 -19.73 10.93
N ARG A 38 8.16 -18.69 10.58
CA ARG A 38 8.34 -17.43 11.35
C ARG A 38 7.18 -16.45 11.18
N LEU A 39 5.99 -16.96 10.86
CA LEU A 39 4.77 -16.14 10.86
C LEU A 39 4.53 -15.57 12.26
N ASP A 40 4.88 -16.28 13.34
CA ASP A 40 4.70 -15.78 14.71
C ASP A 40 5.64 -14.62 15.07
N ASP A 41 6.91 -14.62 14.64
CA ASP A 41 7.83 -13.50 14.93
C ASP A 41 7.47 -12.25 14.13
N LEU A 42 7.06 -12.43 12.87
CA LEU A 42 6.55 -11.32 12.08
C LEU A 42 5.17 -10.88 12.49
N ARG A 43 4.32 -11.76 12.99
CA ARG A 43 3.06 -11.34 13.61
C ARG A 43 3.34 -10.54 14.87
N ARG A 44 4.35 -10.91 15.65
CA ARG A 44 4.78 -10.16 16.84
C ARG A 44 5.44 -8.83 16.52
N TYR A 45 6.14 -8.70 15.39
CA TYR A 45 6.73 -7.44 14.93
C TYR A 45 5.79 -6.57 14.07
N ALA A 46 4.85 -7.20 13.36
CA ALA A 46 3.86 -6.53 12.54
C ALA A 46 2.64 -6.10 13.35
N ASP A 47 2.29 -6.73 14.48
CA ASP A 47 1.19 -6.28 15.34
C ASP A 47 1.25 -4.77 15.66
N PRO A 48 2.39 -4.20 16.11
CA PRO A 48 2.45 -2.76 16.39
C PRO A 48 2.33 -1.90 15.12
N VAL A 49 2.94 -2.33 14.01
CA VAL A 49 2.95 -1.55 12.75
C VAL A 49 1.59 -1.62 12.05
N VAL A 50 0.96 -2.78 12.05
CA VAL A 50 -0.38 -3.02 11.53
C VAL A 50 -1.39 -2.27 12.37
N ARG A 51 -1.29 -2.28 13.70
CA ARG A 51 -2.24 -1.57 14.58
C ARG A 51 -2.09 -0.05 14.46
N ALA A 52 -0.88 0.47 14.25
CA ALA A 52 -0.63 1.87 13.94
C ALA A 52 -1.15 2.25 12.53
N GLY A 53 -0.88 1.41 11.54
CA GLY A 53 -1.34 1.58 10.15
C GLY A 53 -2.87 1.51 10.05
N LEU A 54 -3.51 0.57 10.74
CA LEU A 54 -4.96 0.44 10.78
C LEU A 54 -5.60 1.69 11.38
N ARG A 55 -5.04 2.25 12.46
CA ARG A 55 -5.58 3.46 13.09
C ARG A 55 -5.45 4.69 12.17
N ALA A 56 -4.39 4.77 11.38
CA ALA A 56 -4.22 5.82 10.37
C ALA A 56 -5.17 5.63 9.16
N VAL A 57 -5.35 4.40 8.69
CA VAL A 57 -6.27 4.06 7.60
C VAL A 57 -7.72 4.27 8.02
N VAL A 58 -8.10 3.85 9.24
CA VAL A 58 -9.44 4.07 9.80
C VAL A 58 -9.74 5.56 9.90
N ARG A 59 -8.81 6.39 10.41
CA ARG A 59 -9.01 7.85 10.40
C ARG A 59 -9.15 8.42 8.99
N ARG A 60 -8.40 7.89 8.03
CA ARG A 60 -8.49 8.34 6.62
C ARG A 60 -9.80 7.91 5.96
N VAL A 61 -10.32 6.73 6.32
CA VAL A 61 -11.59 6.18 5.82
C VAL A 61 -12.80 6.86 6.48
N GLU A 62 -12.74 7.15 7.78
CA GLU A 62 -13.80 7.86 8.52
C GLU A 62 -13.86 9.34 8.17
N GLY A 63 -12.71 9.98 7.93
CA GLY A 63 -12.63 11.39 7.50
C GLY A 63 -13.25 11.64 6.12
N GLY A 64 -13.42 10.60 5.28
CA GLY A 64 -14.15 10.70 4.01
C GLY A 64 -15.67 10.52 4.14
N ARG A 65 -16.16 9.99 5.28
CA ARG A 65 -17.58 9.61 5.44
C ARG A 65 -18.35 10.50 6.43
N THR A 66 -17.66 11.38 7.17
CA THR A 66 -18.26 12.26 8.18
C THR A 66 -18.47 13.71 7.72
N ALA A 67 -18.06 14.07 6.50
CA ALA A 67 -18.35 15.38 5.92
C ALA A 67 -19.78 15.47 5.34
N SER A 68 -20.80 15.23 6.18
CA SER A 68 -22.12 15.84 5.96
C SER A 68 -22.98 15.81 7.24
N PRO A 69 -22.86 16.83 8.09
CA PRO A 69 -23.97 17.29 8.92
C PRO A 69 -24.50 18.60 8.32
N ARG A 70 -25.17 18.54 7.16
CA ARG A 70 -26.10 19.60 6.79
C ARG A 70 -27.42 19.38 7.52
N ARG A 71 -27.43 19.78 8.79
CA ARG A 71 -28.65 20.18 9.50
C ARG A 71 -28.32 21.34 10.46
N PRO A 72 -28.50 22.60 10.02
CA PRO A 72 -29.08 23.63 10.85
C PRO A 72 -30.58 23.60 10.54
N GLY A 73 -31.42 23.16 11.47
CA GLY A 73 -31.92 24.07 12.47
C GLY A 73 -33.35 24.42 12.09
N GLY A 74 -34.31 23.65 12.61
CA GLY A 74 -35.63 24.21 12.84
C GLY A 74 -35.54 25.14 14.04
N LEU A 75 -36.13 26.32 13.95
CA LEU A 75 -36.71 27.05 15.08
C LEU A 75 -37.35 28.34 14.55
N ARG A 76 -38.68 28.40 14.73
CA ARG A 76 -39.55 29.59 14.80
C ARG A 76 -40.01 30.21 13.48
#